data_AF-A0A2J7QX72-F1
#
_entry.id   AF-A0A2J7QX72-F1
#
_cell.length_a   1.000
_cell.length_b   1.000
_cell.length_c   1.000
_cell.angle_alpha   90.00
_cell.angle_beta   90.00
_cell.angle_gamma   90.00
#
_symmetry.space_group_name_H-M   'P 1'
#
loop_
_entity.id
_entity.type
_entity.pdbx_description
1 polymer ?
#
loop_
_entity_poly.entity_id
_entity_poly.type
_entity_poly.pdbx_seq_one_letter_code
_entity_poly.pdbx_strand_id
1 'polypeptide(L)'
;KRNRLRTQRQRTHDIKLRPLINTLKEQIDSTIKEKLSNTWQNSLQELDTNNMRETWRITKSLTNTNFNIPPLTINGKTVTETQEKVNASADILEQIFTINSDADRTFTFSTEQVVNDFLTQPQIDRMRAPNHSEIAWIVRHLKPRKAAGPDGIQNIILQHLPRFVFKFIAKLFNRSLALNYFPTQWKKEKNYDASRTRQRPHFPTKS
;
A
#
# COMPACT_ATOMS: atom_id res chain seq x y z
N LYS A 1 12.89 24.00 15.60
CA LYS A 1 14.17 24.36 16.28
C LYS A 1 15.26 23.27 16.12
N ARG A 2 15.06 22.02 16.58
CA ARG A 2 16.01 20.89 16.42
C ARG A 2 16.56 20.72 14.99
N ASN A 3 15.69 20.68 13.98
CA ASN A 3 16.11 20.48 12.59
C ASN A 3 17.03 21.60 12.07
N ARG A 4 16.76 22.85 12.46
CA ARG A 4 17.61 24.00 12.11
C ARG A 4 19.03 23.84 12.67
N LEU A 5 19.16 23.43 13.94
CA LEU A 5 20.48 23.17 14.56
C LEU A 5 21.19 21.97 13.93
N ARG A 6 20.45 20.92 13.53
CA ARG A 6 21.00 19.78 12.79
C ARG A 6 21.56 20.21 11.44
N THR A 7 20.83 21.02 10.68
CA THR A 7 21.30 21.57 9.39
C THR A 7 22.50 22.50 9.58
N GLN A 8 22.51 23.32 10.64
CA GLN A 8 23.63 24.19 10.95
C GLN A 8 24.91 23.38 11.26
N ARG A 9 24.81 22.35 12.11
CA ARG A 9 25.93 21.46 12.43
C ARG A 9 26.48 20.73 11.20
N GLN A 10 25.63 20.32 10.26
CA GLN A 10 26.07 19.69 9.01
C GLN A 10 26.87 20.64 8.11
N ARG A 11 26.65 21.95 8.21
CA ARG A 11 27.36 22.96 7.42
C ARG A 11 28.63 23.46 8.11
N THR A 12 28.58 23.67 9.42
CA THR A 12 29.67 24.30 10.18
C THR A 12 30.58 23.30 10.90
N HIS A 13 30.20 22.03 10.97
CA HIS A 13 30.89 20.99 11.75
C HIS A 13 31.11 21.34 13.24
N ASP A 14 30.38 22.32 13.78
CA ASP A 14 30.53 22.77 15.15
C ASP A 14 30.09 21.69 16.15
N ILE A 15 31.03 21.26 16.99
CA ILE A 15 30.86 20.21 18.00
C ILE A 15 29.91 20.66 19.12
N LYS A 16 29.88 21.97 19.44
CA LYS A 16 29.05 22.54 20.51
C LYS A 16 27.55 22.44 20.22
N LEU A 17 27.17 22.22 18.96
CA LEU A 17 25.77 22.04 18.56
C LEU A 17 25.24 20.63 18.88
N ARG A 18 26.09 19.63 19.10
CA ARG A 18 25.65 18.24 19.35
C ARG A 18 24.90 18.07 20.68
N PRO A 19 25.38 18.60 21.82
CA PRO A 19 24.63 18.56 23.08
C PRO A 19 23.27 19.29 23.01
N LEU A 20 23.21 20.42 22.31
CA LEU A 20 21.98 21.19 22.12
C LEU A 20 20.94 20.44 21.26
N ILE A 21 21.39 19.65 20.28
CA ILE A 21 20.49 18.81 19.46
C ILE A 21 19.96 17.63 20.29
N ASN A 22 20.82 17.00 21.09
CA ASN A 22 20.45 15.86 21.93
C ASN A 22 19.46 16.25 23.02
N THR A 23 19.70 17.35 23.73
CA THR A 23 18.76 17.88 24.74
C THR A 23 17.40 18.19 24.13
N LEU A 24 17.34 18.83 22.96
CA LEU A 24 16.08 19.05 22.25
C LEU A 24 15.42 17.74 21.80
N LYS A 25 16.21 16.73 21.44
CA LYS A 25 15.67 15.40 21.08
C LYS A 25 15.06 14.74 22.31
N GLU A 26 15.77 14.70 23.44
CA GLU A 26 15.30 14.16 24.72
C GLU A 26 14.03 14.85 25.19
N GLN A 27 13.96 16.19 25.08
CA GLN A 27 12.75 16.96 25.38
C GLN A 27 11.57 16.59 24.47
N ILE A 28 11.81 16.40 23.17
CA ILE A 28 10.76 15.98 22.24
C ILE A 28 10.29 14.56 22.60
N ASP A 29 11.23 13.65 22.81
CA ASP A 29 10.94 12.25 23.13
C ASP A 29 10.19 12.14 24.47
N SER A 30 10.56 12.92 25.48
CA SER A 30 9.85 12.98 26.77
C SER A 30 8.45 13.56 26.61
N THR A 31 8.28 14.66 25.87
CA THR A 31 6.98 15.29 25.62
C THR A 31 6.06 14.35 24.84
N ILE A 32 6.58 13.62 23.85
CA ILE A 32 5.83 12.60 23.11
C ILE A 32 5.39 11.49 24.06
N LYS A 33 6.30 10.99 24.90
CA LYS A 33 6.00 9.93 25.87
C LYS A 33 4.93 10.37 26.85
N GLU A 34 5.05 11.57 27.40
CA GLU A 34 4.06 12.16 28.31
C GLU A 34 2.70 12.33 27.63
N LYS A 35 2.67 12.90 26.42
CA LYS A 35 1.43 13.07 25.66
C LYS A 35 0.76 11.73 25.36
N LEU A 36 1.53 10.72 24.95
CA LEU A 36 1.02 9.37 24.71
C LEU A 36 0.45 8.75 25.98
N SER A 37 1.17 8.87 27.10
CA SER A 37 0.71 8.41 28.41
C SER A 37 -0.61 9.08 28.82
N ASN A 38 -0.68 10.41 28.71
CA ASN A 38 -1.87 11.17 29.06
C ASN A 38 -3.05 10.83 28.14
N THR A 39 -2.82 10.70 26.83
CA THR A 39 -3.89 10.27 25.90
C THR A 39 -4.39 8.87 26.21
N TRP A 40 -3.51 7.97 26.64
CA TRP A 40 -3.88 6.62 27.04
C TRP A 40 -4.70 6.64 28.33
N GLN A 41 -4.26 7.40 29.34
CA GLN A 41 -4.99 7.59 30.59
C GLN A 41 -6.39 8.19 30.37
N ASN A 42 -6.50 9.25 29.56
CA ASN A 42 -7.79 9.86 29.22
C ASN A 42 -8.68 8.86 28.48
N SER A 43 -8.13 8.07 27.55
CA SER A 43 -8.87 7.02 26.84
C SER A 43 -9.39 5.91 27.76
N LEU A 44 -8.74 5.67 28.90
CA LEU A 44 -9.20 4.73 29.92
C LEU A 44 -10.23 5.37 30.87
N GLN A 45 -10.10 6.65 31.18
CA GLN A 45 -11.05 7.39 32.04
C GLN A 45 -12.38 7.67 31.36
N GLU A 46 -12.36 7.96 30.05
CA GLU A 46 -13.56 8.21 29.23
C GLU A 46 -14.21 6.91 28.72
N LEU A 47 -13.71 5.75 29.13
CA LEU A 47 -14.18 4.46 28.63
C LEU A 47 -15.59 4.15 29.16
N ASP A 48 -16.57 4.05 28.25
CA ASP A 48 -17.87 3.46 28.56
C ASP A 48 -17.80 1.93 28.41
N THR A 49 -17.90 1.21 29.53
CA THR A 49 -17.86 -0.26 29.54
C THR A 49 -19.09 -0.90 28.88
N ASN A 50 -20.18 -0.16 28.69
CA ASN A 50 -21.35 -0.61 27.94
C ASN A 50 -21.13 -0.53 26.42
N ASN A 51 -20.15 0.26 25.97
CA ASN A 51 -19.77 0.35 24.57
C ASN A 51 -18.80 -0.78 24.19
N MET A 52 -19.38 -1.92 23.78
CA MET A 52 -18.67 -3.12 23.33
C MET A 52 -17.54 -2.85 22.31
N ARG A 53 -17.66 -1.79 21.49
CA ARG A 53 -16.65 -1.45 20.49
C ARG A 53 -15.42 -0.80 21.09
N GLU A 54 -15.60 0.04 22.11
CA GLU A 54 -14.51 0.73 22.80
C GLU A 54 -13.77 -0.20 23.74
N THR A 55 -14.50 -1.04 24.48
CA THR A 55 -13.91 -2.10 25.31
C THR A 55 -13.09 -3.07 24.45
N TRP A 56 -13.62 -3.53 23.31
CA TRP A 56 -12.86 -4.40 22.40
C TRP A 56 -11.61 -3.74 21.83
N ARG A 57 -11.64 -2.44 21.53
CA ARG A 57 -10.46 -1.70 21.04
C ARG A 57 -9.32 -1.71 22.07
N ILE A 58 -9.63 -1.47 23.35
CA ILE A 58 -8.64 -1.46 24.43
C ILE A 58 -8.17 -2.87 24.76
N THR A 59 -9.08 -3.83 24.91
CA THR A 59 -8.75 -5.24 25.17
C THR A 59 -7.83 -5.76 24.07
N LYS A 60 -8.15 -5.49 22.81
CA LYS A 60 -7.28 -5.86 21.68
C LYS A 60 -5.92 -5.18 21.79
N SER A 61 -5.85 -3.88 22.10
CA SER A 61 -4.55 -3.21 22.24
C SER A 61 -3.67 -3.81 23.34
N LEU A 62 -4.27 -4.32 24.42
CA LEU A 62 -3.57 -4.96 25.54
C LEU A 62 -3.16 -6.42 25.23
N THR A 63 -3.98 -7.14 24.47
CA THR A 63 -3.76 -8.56 24.15
C THR A 63 -3.03 -8.80 22.84
N ASN A 64 -2.88 -7.78 21.97
CA ASN A 64 -2.10 -7.90 20.75
C ASN A 64 -0.62 -7.92 21.10
N THR A 65 -0.13 -9.08 21.55
CA THR A 65 1.29 -9.38 21.56
C THR A 65 1.81 -9.29 20.13
N ASN A 66 2.94 -8.61 19.95
CA ASN A 66 3.51 -8.36 18.63
C ASN A 66 3.51 -9.62 17.77
N PHE A 67 3.25 -9.47 16.46
CA PHE A 67 3.39 -10.53 15.48
C PHE A 67 4.78 -11.15 15.60
N ASN A 68 4.88 -12.29 16.27
CA ASN A 68 6.07 -13.10 16.21
C ASN A 68 6.14 -13.60 14.78
N ILE A 69 7.07 -13.06 13.99
CA ILE A 69 7.28 -13.51 12.62
C ILE A 69 7.56 -15.01 12.75
N PRO A 70 6.79 -15.90 12.10
CA PRO A 70 7.01 -17.32 12.23
C PRO A 70 8.45 -17.68 11.81
N PRO A 71 9.03 -18.78 12.32
CA PRO A 71 10.34 -19.24 11.87
C PRO A 71 10.33 -19.43 10.34
N LEU A 72 11.40 -19.03 9.67
CA LEU A 72 11.57 -19.26 8.23
C LEU A 72 12.42 -20.50 8.04
N THR A 73 11.97 -21.45 7.24
CA THR A 73 12.78 -22.62 6.87
C THR A 73 13.42 -22.36 5.52
N ILE A 74 14.74 -22.22 5.49
CA ILE A 74 15.51 -21.98 4.27
C ILE A 74 16.54 -23.10 4.15
N ASN A 75 16.49 -23.86 3.06
CA ASN A 75 17.36 -25.01 2.79
C ASN A 75 17.42 -26.02 3.95
N GLY A 76 16.28 -26.28 4.61
CA GLY A 76 16.18 -27.20 5.75
C GLY A 76 16.65 -26.63 7.10
N LYS A 77 17.17 -25.39 7.15
CA LYS A 77 17.53 -24.71 8.40
C LYS A 77 16.41 -23.79 8.85
N THR A 78 15.99 -23.93 10.11
CA THR A 78 14.98 -23.07 10.73
C THR A 78 15.64 -21.83 11.30
N VAL A 79 15.31 -20.68 10.72
CA VAL A 79 15.79 -19.36 11.11
C VAL A 79 14.75 -18.71 12.03
N THR A 80 15.10 -18.54 13.30
CA THR A 80 14.22 -17.95 14.32
C THR A 80 14.54 -16.48 14.58
N GLU A 81 15.79 -16.06 14.41
CA GLU A 81 16.25 -14.70 14.69
C GLU A 81 15.81 -13.68 13.63
N THR A 82 15.38 -12.50 14.06
CA THR A 82 14.85 -11.46 13.17
C THR A 82 15.90 -10.97 12.17
N GLN A 83 17.16 -10.81 12.59
CA GLN A 83 18.23 -10.32 11.70
C GLN A 83 18.56 -11.35 10.62
N GLU A 84 18.66 -12.64 10.98
CA GLU A 84 18.88 -13.71 10.02
C GLU A 84 17.73 -13.81 9.01
N LYS A 85 16.47 -13.63 9.45
CA LYS A 85 15.31 -13.58 8.53
C LYS A 85 15.42 -12.44 7.53
N VAL A 86 15.84 -11.26 7.97
CA VAL A 86 16.01 -10.09 7.09
C VAL A 86 17.09 -10.35 6.06
N ASN A 87 18.24 -10.87 6.48
CA ASN A 87 19.35 -11.17 5.58
C ASN A 87 18.95 -12.23 4.55
N ALA A 88 18.36 -13.34 4.99
CA ALA A 88 17.96 -14.39 4.08
C ALA A 88 16.84 -13.96 3.11
N SER A 89 15.97 -13.03 3.54
CA SER A 89 15.02 -12.38 2.63
C SER A 89 15.72 -11.51 1.59
N ALA A 90 16.76 -10.77 1.99
CA ALA A 90 17.55 -9.95 1.08
C ALA A 90 18.26 -10.83 0.04
N ASP A 91 18.89 -11.93 0.46
CA ASP A 91 19.58 -12.87 -0.42
C ASP A 91 18.63 -13.50 -1.45
N ILE A 92 17.44 -13.95 -1.01
CA ILE A 92 16.41 -14.51 -1.92
C ILE A 92 15.95 -13.46 -2.93
N LEU A 93 15.71 -12.23 -2.48
CA LEU A 93 15.28 -11.16 -3.37
C LEU A 93 16.39 -10.79 -4.36
N GLU A 94 17.63 -10.71 -3.91
CA GLU A 94 18.79 -10.49 -4.78
C GLU A 94 18.87 -11.59 -5.85
N GLN A 95 18.70 -12.85 -5.48
CA GLN A 95 18.67 -13.97 -6.43
C GLN A 95 17.54 -13.84 -7.46
N ILE A 96 16.32 -13.47 -7.03
CA ILE A 96 15.16 -13.32 -7.92
C ILE A 96 15.34 -12.12 -8.87
N PHE A 97 15.96 -11.04 -8.40
CA PHE A 97 16.11 -9.79 -9.16
C PHE A 97 17.44 -9.67 -9.90
N THR A 98 18.36 -10.61 -9.71
CA THR A 98 19.58 -10.69 -10.51
C THR A 98 19.24 -11.34 -11.86
N ILE A 99 19.62 -10.65 -12.95
CA ILE A 99 19.43 -11.15 -14.30
C ILE A 99 20.26 -12.43 -14.45
N ASN A 100 19.60 -13.55 -14.77
CA ASN A 100 20.30 -14.78 -15.12
C ASN A 100 21.21 -14.52 -16.33
N SER A 101 22.53 -14.55 -16.09
CA SER A 101 23.54 -14.36 -17.14
C SER A 101 23.58 -15.54 -18.12
N ASP A 102 23.22 -16.73 -17.65
CA ASP A 102 23.06 -17.94 -18.45
C ASP A 102 21.60 -18.10 -18.87
N ALA A 103 21.11 -17.12 -19.64
CA ALA A 103 19.82 -17.25 -20.29
C ALA A 103 19.91 -18.41 -21.29
N ASP A 104 19.26 -19.53 -20.98
CA ASP A 104 19.08 -20.63 -21.91
C ASP A 104 18.51 -20.08 -23.23
N ARG A 105 19.31 -20.16 -24.29
CA ARG A 105 18.97 -19.63 -25.62
C ARG A 105 17.70 -20.29 -26.17
N THR A 106 17.44 -21.54 -25.80
CA THR A 106 16.25 -22.26 -26.25
C THR A 106 14.99 -21.79 -25.51
N PHE A 107 15.11 -21.54 -24.20
CA PHE A 107 14.03 -20.96 -23.40
C PHE A 107 13.69 -19.53 -23.84
N THR A 108 14.70 -18.69 -24.08
CA THR A 108 14.52 -17.30 -24.55
C THR A 108 13.88 -17.25 -25.92
N PHE A 109 14.35 -18.05 -26.89
CA PHE A 109 13.72 -18.13 -28.21
C PHE A 109 12.26 -18.61 -28.14
N SER A 110 11.97 -19.63 -27.32
CA SER A 110 10.61 -20.14 -27.11
C SER A 110 9.68 -19.07 -26.51
N THR A 111 10.16 -18.33 -25.49
CA THR A 111 9.37 -17.25 -24.88
C THR A 111 9.17 -16.07 -25.84
N GLU A 112 10.19 -15.69 -26.60
CA GLU A 112 10.08 -14.66 -27.64
C GLU A 112 9.10 -15.06 -28.74
N GLN A 113 9.13 -16.33 -29.17
CA GLN A 113 8.21 -16.83 -30.18
C GLN A 113 6.76 -16.80 -29.67
N VAL A 114 6.49 -17.27 -28.45
CA VAL A 114 5.15 -17.20 -27.84
C VAL A 114 4.66 -15.75 -27.70
N VAL A 115 5.54 -14.83 -27.31
CA VAL A 115 5.20 -13.40 -27.20
C VAL A 115 4.90 -12.81 -28.58
N ASN A 116 5.73 -13.10 -29.58
CA ASN A 116 5.50 -12.63 -30.95
C ASN A 116 4.23 -13.22 -31.55
N ASP A 117 3.95 -14.49 -31.33
CA ASP A 117 2.71 -15.15 -31.77
C ASP A 117 1.48 -14.51 -31.10
N PHE A 118 1.58 -14.12 -29.83
CA PHE A 118 0.52 -13.37 -29.15
C PHE A 118 0.34 -11.95 -29.69
N LEU A 119 1.43 -11.24 -29.97
CA LEU A 119 1.39 -9.85 -30.46
C LEU A 119 0.92 -9.75 -31.93
N THR A 120 1.18 -10.79 -32.73
CA THR A 120 0.80 -10.86 -34.15
C THR A 120 -0.59 -11.44 -34.38
N GLN A 121 -1.23 -12.00 -33.34
CA GLN A 121 -2.60 -12.46 -33.44
C GLN A 121 -3.55 -11.31 -33.82
N PRO A 122 -4.50 -11.55 -34.75
CA PRO A 122 -5.51 -10.56 -35.09
C PRO A 122 -6.32 -10.20 -33.84
N GLN A 123 -6.47 -8.90 -33.60
CA GLN A 123 -7.23 -8.37 -32.47
C GLN A 123 -8.71 -8.72 -32.68
N ILE A 124 -9.18 -9.79 -32.03
CA ILE A 124 -10.59 -10.11 -32.00
C ILE A 124 -11.22 -9.20 -30.95
N ASP A 125 -12.11 -8.30 -31.37
CA ASP A 125 -12.84 -7.42 -30.46
C ASP A 125 -13.88 -8.24 -29.67
N ARG A 126 -13.39 -8.91 -28.62
CA ARG A 126 -14.21 -9.77 -27.74
C ARG A 126 -14.88 -8.96 -26.63
N MET A 127 -14.65 -7.65 -26.55
CA MET A 127 -15.14 -6.87 -25.43
C MET A 127 -16.56 -6.37 -25.67
N ARG A 128 -17.48 -6.84 -24.83
CA ARG A 128 -18.83 -6.28 -24.77
C ARG A 128 -18.74 -4.82 -24.33
N ALA A 129 -19.31 -3.92 -25.13
CA ALA A 129 -19.38 -2.50 -24.81
C ALA A 129 -20.13 -2.30 -23.47
N PRO A 130 -19.54 -1.57 -22.50
CA PRO A 130 -20.20 -1.29 -21.23
C PRO A 130 -21.50 -0.51 -21.39
N ASN A 131 -22.53 -0.93 -20.64
CA ASN A 131 -23.82 -0.26 -20.61
C ASN A 131 -23.88 0.80 -19.50
N HIS A 132 -24.51 1.94 -19.77
CA HIS A 132 -24.71 3.02 -18.79
C HIS A 132 -25.44 2.57 -17.51
N SER A 133 -26.38 1.62 -17.61
CA SER A 133 -27.06 1.06 -16.44
C SER A 133 -26.12 0.26 -15.55
N GLU A 134 -25.19 -0.49 -16.14
CA GLU A 134 -24.17 -1.28 -15.44
C GLU A 134 -23.19 -0.35 -14.71
N ILE A 135 -22.72 0.68 -15.40
CA ILE A 135 -21.84 1.70 -14.81
C ILE A 135 -22.54 2.39 -13.63
N ALA A 136 -23.81 2.79 -13.81
CA ALA A 136 -24.57 3.43 -12.74
C ALA A 136 -24.78 2.49 -11.54
N TRP A 137 -24.98 1.19 -11.78
CA TRP A 137 -25.08 0.19 -10.73
C TRP A 137 -23.75 0.07 -9.98
N ILE A 138 -22.62 -0.09 -10.69
CA ILE A 138 -21.28 -0.19 -10.09
C ILE A 138 -20.99 1.02 -9.21
N VAL A 139 -21.19 2.23 -9.75
CA VAL A 139 -20.88 3.48 -9.04
C VAL A 139 -21.71 3.61 -7.76
N ARG A 140 -23.00 3.25 -7.80
CA ARG A 140 -23.87 3.26 -6.62
C ARG A 140 -23.44 2.28 -5.53
N HIS A 141 -22.83 1.16 -5.90
CA HIS A 141 -22.38 0.12 -4.97
C HIS A 141 -20.92 0.24 -4.54
N LEU A 142 -20.23 1.32 -4.93
CA LEU A 142 -18.90 1.61 -4.40
C LEU A 142 -18.93 1.77 -2.88
N LYS A 143 -17.82 1.47 -2.20
CA LYS A 143 -17.70 1.74 -0.76
C LYS A 143 -17.48 3.25 -0.56
N PRO A 144 -18.36 4.00 0.14
CA PRO A 144 -18.30 5.47 0.19
C PRO A 144 -17.00 6.03 0.78
N ARG A 145 -16.43 5.31 1.76
CA ARG A 145 -15.24 5.72 2.54
C ARG A 145 -13.92 5.14 2.01
N LYS A 146 -13.89 4.66 0.77
CA LYS A 146 -12.61 4.27 0.15
C LYS A 146 -11.81 5.51 -0.23
N ALA A 147 -10.49 5.34 -0.31
CA ALA A 147 -9.59 6.39 -0.75
C ALA A 147 -10.01 6.87 -2.14
N ALA A 148 -9.98 8.19 -2.34
CA ALA A 148 -10.18 8.80 -3.64
C ALA A 148 -9.07 8.38 -4.61
N GLY A 149 -9.38 8.39 -5.91
CA GLY A 149 -8.38 8.21 -6.96
C GLY A 149 -7.40 9.39 -7.03
N PRO A 150 -6.48 9.38 -8.01
CA PRO A 150 -5.55 10.49 -8.25
C PRO A 150 -6.24 11.81 -8.60
N ASP A 151 -7.49 11.75 -9.04
CA ASP A 151 -8.36 12.90 -9.29
C ASP A 151 -8.91 13.55 -8.01
N GLY A 152 -8.73 12.92 -6.85
CA GLY A 152 -9.22 13.41 -5.56
C GLY A 152 -10.74 13.27 -5.38
N ILE A 153 -11.45 12.63 -6.31
CA ILE A 153 -12.90 12.50 -6.23
C ILE A 153 -13.25 11.34 -5.30
N GLN A 154 -13.98 11.63 -4.22
CA GLN A 154 -14.42 10.62 -3.26
C GLN A 154 -15.58 9.79 -3.82
N ASN A 155 -15.62 8.50 -3.47
CA ASN A 155 -16.71 7.60 -3.89
C ASN A 155 -18.10 8.09 -3.48
N ILE A 156 -18.22 8.77 -2.35
CA ILE A 156 -19.49 9.37 -1.92
C ILE A 156 -20.01 10.39 -2.94
N ILE A 157 -19.13 11.17 -3.56
CA ILE A 157 -19.51 12.16 -4.58
C ILE A 157 -20.00 11.44 -5.83
N LEU A 158 -19.28 10.40 -6.27
CA LEU A 158 -19.64 9.60 -7.44
C LEU A 158 -21.04 8.96 -7.30
N GLN A 159 -21.39 8.52 -6.09
CA GLN A 159 -22.71 7.93 -5.80
C GLN A 159 -23.87 8.91 -5.96
N HIS A 160 -23.62 10.20 -5.70
CA HIS A 160 -24.63 11.26 -5.79
C HIS A 160 -24.69 11.91 -7.18
N LEU A 161 -23.95 11.39 -8.17
CA LEU A 161 -24.00 11.92 -9.52
C LEU A 161 -25.38 11.74 -10.18
N PRO A 162 -25.85 12.73 -10.96
CA PRO A 162 -27.07 12.62 -11.74
C PRO A 162 -27.02 11.46 -12.74
N ARG A 163 -28.17 10.83 -13.00
CA ARG A 163 -28.29 9.64 -13.88
C ARG A 163 -27.77 9.88 -15.30
N PHE A 164 -27.90 11.09 -15.83
CA PHE A 164 -27.47 11.41 -17.19
C PHE A 164 -25.95 11.33 -17.36
N VAL A 165 -25.17 11.57 -16.30
CA VAL A 165 -23.70 11.55 -16.33
C VAL A 165 -23.19 10.16 -16.72
N PHE A 166 -23.84 9.09 -16.26
CA PHE A 166 -23.45 7.72 -16.60
C PHE A 166 -23.57 7.40 -18.10
N LYS A 167 -24.44 8.10 -18.84
CA LYS A 167 -24.51 7.99 -20.30
C LYS A 167 -23.26 8.54 -20.98
N PHE A 168 -22.74 9.67 -20.48
CA PHE A 168 -21.50 10.26 -20.98
C PHE A 168 -20.29 9.38 -20.66
N ILE A 169 -20.24 8.85 -19.43
CA ILE A 169 -19.18 7.92 -19.01
C ILE A 169 -19.19 6.66 -19.88
N ALA A 170 -20.36 6.07 -20.17
CA ALA A 170 -20.45 4.89 -21.04
C ALA A 170 -19.95 5.20 -22.47
N LYS A 171 -20.34 6.35 -23.04
CA LYS A 171 -19.85 6.78 -24.36
C LYS A 171 -18.33 6.95 -24.37
N LEU A 172 -17.76 7.54 -23.32
CA LEU A 172 -16.32 7.71 -23.19
C LEU A 172 -15.60 6.36 -23.15
N PHE A 173 -16.04 5.43 -22.29
CA PHE A 173 -15.47 4.09 -22.23
C PHE A 173 -15.59 3.34 -23.56
N ASN A 174 -16.77 3.37 -24.19
CA ASN A 174 -16.97 2.71 -25.48
C ASN A 174 -16.05 3.25 -26.56
N ARG A 175 -15.81 4.58 -26.59
CA ARG A 175 -14.87 5.19 -27.53
C ARG A 175 -13.42 4.86 -27.20
N SER A 176 -13.02 4.87 -25.93
CA SER A 176 -11.69 4.46 -25.50
C SER A 176 -11.38 3.01 -25.90
N LEU A 177 -12.34 2.10 -25.72
CA LEU A 177 -12.21 0.70 -26.12
C LEU A 177 -12.14 0.55 -27.64
N ALA A 178 -13.02 1.20 -28.39
CA ALA A 178 -12.99 1.17 -29.86
C ALA A 178 -11.68 1.72 -30.45
N LEU A 179 -11.04 2.67 -29.77
CA LEU A 179 -9.75 3.26 -30.18
C LEU A 179 -8.54 2.51 -29.62
N ASN A 180 -8.74 1.44 -28.83
CA ASN A 180 -7.68 0.77 -28.06
C ASN A 180 -6.81 1.75 -27.24
N TYR A 181 -7.44 2.83 -26.76
CA TYR A 181 -6.77 3.94 -26.10
C TYR A 181 -7.13 4.00 -24.63
N PHE A 182 -6.10 3.93 -23.78
CA PHE A 182 -6.20 4.14 -22.34
C PHE A 182 -5.37 5.36 -21.93
N PRO A 183 -5.93 6.28 -21.11
CA PRO A 183 -5.20 7.43 -20.59
C PRO A 183 -3.88 7.02 -19.92
N THR A 184 -2.83 7.82 -20.11
CA THR A 184 -1.50 7.55 -19.55
C THR A 184 -1.50 7.50 -18.02
N GLN A 185 -2.43 8.21 -17.37
CA GLN A 185 -2.57 8.20 -15.91
C GLN A 185 -2.96 6.81 -15.39
N TRP A 186 -3.86 6.09 -16.08
CA TRP A 186 -4.28 4.73 -15.69
C TRP A 186 -3.13 3.71 -15.81
N LYS A 187 -2.20 3.93 -16.75
CA LYS A 187 -1.02 3.06 -16.93
C LYS A 187 0.01 3.25 -15.81
N LYS A 188 0.11 4.45 -15.23
CA LYS A 188 1.11 4.80 -14.22
C LYS A 188 0.73 4.35 -12.79
N GLU A 189 -0.53 4.06 -12.51
CA GLU A 189 -1.00 3.66 -11.17
C GLU A 189 -0.41 2.33 -10.69
N LYS A 190 -0.05 1.40 -11.59
CA LYS A 190 0.58 0.12 -11.21
C LYS A 190 1.87 0.29 -10.39
N ASN A 191 2.61 1.38 -10.61
CA ASN A 191 3.86 1.65 -9.89
C ASN A 191 3.62 2.26 -8.49
N TYR A 192 2.46 2.86 -8.24
CA TYR A 192 2.10 3.40 -6.93
C TYR A 192 1.56 2.34 -5.97
N ASP A 193 0.93 1.26 -6.47
CA ASP A 193 0.43 0.19 -5.59
C ASP A 193 1.55 -0.74 -5.11
N ALA A 194 2.56 -1.04 -5.94
CA ALA A 194 3.71 -1.87 -5.56
C ALA A 194 4.53 -1.29 -4.39
N SER A 195 4.57 0.04 -4.24
CA SER A 195 5.22 0.71 -3.10
C SER A 195 4.31 0.85 -1.87
N ARG A 196 3.01 0.53 -1.99
CA ARG A 196 2.00 0.71 -0.94
C ARG A 196 1.35 -0.61 -0.46
N THR A 197 1.67 -1.76 -1.06
CA THR A 197 1.16 -3.07 -0.63
C THR A 197 1.86 -3.66 0.62
N ARG A 198 2.56 -2.86 1.41
CA ARG A 198 2.89 -3.24 2.79
C ARG A 198 1.82 -2.65 3.71
N GLN A 199 1.01 -3.55 4.26
CA GLN A 199 -0.05 -3.36 5.26
C GLN A 199 -1.49 -3.49 4.74
N ARG A 200 -1.94 -4.74 4.60
CA ARG A 200 -3.33 -5.09 4.92
C ARG A 200 -3.35 -6.21 5.97
N PRO A 201 -4.13 -6.08 7.06
CA PRO A 201 -4.31 -7.14 8.03
C PRO A 201 -5.14 -8.27 7.42
N HIS A 202 -4.60 -9.48 7.46
CA HIS A 202 -5.31 -10.71 7.10
C HIS A 202 -6.27 -11.05 8.24
N PHE A 203 -7.56 -11.23 7.94
CA PHE A 203 -8.50 -11.90 8.85
C PHE A 203 -8.49 -13.38 8.51
N PRO A 204 -8.28 -14.30 9.47
CA PRO A 204 -8.47 -15.72 9.23
C PRO A 204 -9.95 -16.09 9.34
N THR A 205 -10.46 -16.77 8.31
CA THR A 205 -11.71 -17.53 8.34
C THR A 205 -11.52 -18.77 9.20
N LYS A 206 -12.42 -18.99 10.16
CA LYS A 206 -12.44 -20.18 11.02
C LYS A 206 -12.98 -21.38 10.25
N SER A 207 -12.24 -22.48 10.29
CA SER A 207 -12.77 -23.86 10.23
C SER A 207 -12.55 -24.49 11.60
#